data_AF-A0A2T6DD84-F1
#
_entry.id   AF-A0A2T6DD84-F1
#
_cell.length_a   1.000
_cell.length_b   1.000
_cell.length_c   1.000
_cell.angle_alpha   90.00
_cell.angle_beta   90.00
_cell.angle_gamma   90.00
#
_symmetry.space_group_name_H-M   'P 1'
#
loop_
_entity.id
_entity.type
_entity.pdbx_description
1 polymer ?
#
loop_
_entity_poly.entity_id
_entity_poly.type
_entity_poly.pdbx_seq_one_letter_code
_entity_poly.pdbx_strand_id
1 'polypeptide(L)'
;MISFLRAFFILVILAMLVVTVRASLDTAIWAIPPMVTADKWFQATLADAYFGFLTFFIWVAYKENSFARSVVWFVLIMLLGNIAMASYALIQLFKVDASASLRSVLVRS
;
A
#
# COMPACT_ATOMS: atom_id res chain seq x y z
N MET A 1 2.78 -17.16 12.76
CA MET A 1 2.78 -15.69 12.61
C MET A 1 2.70 -15.25 11.15
N ILE A 2 3.51 -15.80 10.24
CA ILE A 2 3.46 -15.47 8.81
C ILE A 2 2.08 -15.70 8.18
N SER A 3 1.42 -16.83 8.48
CA SER A 3 0.06 -17.11 7.97
C SER A 3 -0.97 -16.06 8.42
N PHE A 4 -0.85 -15.58 9.66
CA PHE A 4 -1.69 -14.50 10.17
C PHE A 4 -1.47 -13.20 9.40
N LEU A 5 -0.20 -12.83 9.14
CA LEU A 5 0.11 -11.63 8.35
C LEU A 5 -0.39 -11.75 6.91
N ARG A 6 -0.28 -12.93 6.29
CA ARG A 6 -0.86 -13.17 4.94
C ARG A 6 -2.36 -12.92 4.95
N ALA A 7 -3.09 -13.51 5.90
CA ALA A 7 -4.53 -13.30 6.04
C ALA A 7 -4.88 -11.83 6.27
N PHE A 8 -4.12 -11.13 7.11
CA PHE A 8 -4.28 -9.70 7.35
C PHE A 8 -4.10 -8.86 6.08
N PHE A 9 -3.02 -9.05 5.32
CA PHE A 9 -2.79 -8.28 4.10
C PHE A 9 -3.79 -8.62 2.99
N ILE A 10 -4.28 -9.86 2.92
CA ILE A 10 -5.40 -10.23 2.03
C ILE A 10 -6.66 -9.46 2.43
N LEU A 11 -6.98 -9.40 3.72
CA LEU A 11 -8.11 -8.64 4.22
C LEU A 11 -7.98 -7.15 3.90
N VAL A 12 -6.79 -6.56 4.05
CA VAL A 12 -6.52 -5.16 3.66
C VAL A 12 -6.80 -4.92 2.18
N ILE A 13 -6.33 -5.81 1.30
CA ILE A 13 -6.60 -5.70 -0.15
C ILE A 13 -8.11 -5.75 -0.41
N LEU A 14 -8.81 -6.73 0.15
CA LEU A 14 -10.25 -6.88 -0.05
C LEU A 14 -11.02 -5.66 0.47
N ALA A 15 -10.68 -5.16 1.66
CA ALA A 15 -11.31 -3.98 2.25
C ALA A 15 -11.09 -2.74 1.38
N MET A 16 -9.85 -2.49 0.95
CA MET A 16 -9.53 -1.36 0.08
C MET A 16 -10.24 -1.45 -1.27
N LEU A 17 -10.31 -2.63 -1.89
CA LEU A 17 -11.06 -2.83 -3.13
C LEU A 17 -12.54 -2.50 -2.94
N VAL A 18 -13.16 -2.98 -1.86
CA VAL A 18 -14.57 -2.67 -1.56
C VAL A 18 -14.77 -1.17 -1.38
N VAL A 19 -13.92 -0.50 -0.59
CA VAL A 19 -14.02 0.95 -0.35
C VAL A 19 -13.82 1.74 -1.64
N THR A 20 -12.77 1.43 -2.41
CA THR A 20 -12.45 2.12 -3.66
C THR A 20 -13.54 1.94 -4.70
N VAL A 21 -14.07 0.72 -4.87
CA VAL A 21 -15.17 0.46 -5.81
C VAL A 21 -16.43 1.20 -5.39
N ARG A 22 -16.81 1.12 -4.10
CA ARG A 22 -17.99 1.83 -3.60
C ARG A 22 -17.88 3.34 -3.80
N ALA A 23 -16.72 3.93 -3.47
CA ALA A 23 -16.46 5.34 -3.69
C ALA A 23 -16.54 5.71 -5.19
N SER A 24 -15.94 4.88 -6.06
CA SER A 24 -15.91 5.14 -7.50
C SER A 24 -17.29 5.05 -8.17
N LEU A 25 -18.19 4.22 -7.63
CA LEU A 25 -19.58 4.11 -8.09
C LEU A 25 -20.46 5.27 -7.61
N ASP A 26 -20.13 5.87 -6.47
CA ASP A 26 -20.88 6.99 -5.90
C ASP A 26 -20.46 8.33 -6.52
N THR A 27 -19.16 8.67 -6.40
CA THR A 27 -18.60 9.91 -6.94
C THR A 27 -17.24 9.63 -7.56
N ALA A 28 -17.11 9.92 -8.85
CA ALA A 28 -15.81 9.82 -9.50
C ALA A 28 -14.80 10.81 -8.88
N ILE A 29 -13.52 10.42 -8.82
CA ILE A 29 -12.49 11.21 -8.13
C ILE A 29 -12.34 12.63 -8.70
N TRP A 30 -12.58 12.81 -10.00
CA TRP A 30 -12.52 14.11 -10.69
C TRP A 30 -13.77 14.96 -10.48
N ALA A 31 -14.85 14.40 -9.95
CA ALA A 31 -16.10 15.08 -9.66
C ALA A 31 -16.24 15.45 -8.16
N ILE A 32 -15.19 15.26 -7.36
CA ILE A 32 -15.19 15.62 -5.93
C ILE A 32 -15.43 17.13 -5.80
N PRO A 33 -16.43 17.57 -5.00
CA PRO A 33 -16.73 18.98 -4.82
C PRO A 33 -15.51 19.77 -4.30
N PRO A 34 -15.27 21.01 -4.79
CA PRO A 34 -14.15 21.84 -4.33
C PRO A 34 -14.17 22.14 -2.82
N MET A 35 -15.35 22.08 -2.19
CA MET A 35 -15.49 22.25 -0.75
C MET A 35 -14.76 21.15 0.04
N VAL A 36 -14.72 19.92 -0.48
CA VAL A 36 -14.03 18.80 0.17
C VAL A 36 -12.51 18.93 -0.01
N THR A 37 -12.05 19.30 -1.21
CA THR A 37 -10.61 19.45 -1.48
C THR A 37 -10.00 20.67 -0.78
N ALA A 38 -10.81 21.69 -0.47
CA ALA A 38 -10.42 22.85 0.32
C ALA A 38 -10.46 22.61 1.84
N ASP A 39 -11.07 21.51 2.30
CA ASP A 39 -11.12 21.19 3.72
C ASP A 39 -9.72 20.85 4.26
N LYS A 40 -9.37 21.45 5.40
CA LYS A 40 -8.02 21.33 5.99
C LYS A 40 -7.75 19.92 6.51
N TRP A 41 -8.76 19.23 7.05
CA TRP A 41 -8.61 17.87 7.53
C TRP A 41 -8.49 16.88 6.39
N PHE A 42 -9.21 17.11 5.28
CA PHE A 42 -9.04 16.34 4.06
C PHE A 42 -7.61 16.45 3.52
N GLN A 43 -7.06 17.67 3.44
CA GLN A 43 -5.66 17.88 3.02
C GLN A 43 -4.66 17.23 3.98
N ALA A 44 -4.88 17.34 5.29
CA ALA A 44 -4.01 16.76 6.30
C ALA A 44 -3.99 15.23 6.25
N THR A 45 -5.16 14.58 6.11
CA THR A 45 -5.25 13.12 6.01
C THR A 45 -4.71 12.60 4.68
N LEU A 46 -4.89 13.34 3.59
CA LEU A 46 -4.28 13.03 2.31
C LEU A 46 -2.75 13.11 2.40
N ALA A 47 -2.23 14.19 2.98
CA ALA A 47 -0.79 14.34 3.20
C ALA A 47 -0.24 13.21 4.08
N ASP A 48 -0.88 12.90 5.20
CA ASP A 48 -0.51 11.79 6.10
C ASP A 48 -0.41 10.46 5.35
N ALA A 49 -1.41 10.14 4.52
CA ALA A 49 -1.40 8.95 3.68
C ALA A 49 -0.20 8.92 2.72
N TYR A 50 0.05 10.01 1.97
CA TYR A 50 1.15 10.07 1.01
C TYR A 50 2.53 10.06 1.67
N PHE A 51 2.69 10.68 2.84
CA PHE A 51 3.92 10.55 3.61
C PHE A 51 4.13 9.10 4.08
N GLY A 52 3.08 8.44 4.55
CA GLY A 52 3.12 7.00 4.86
C GLY A 52 3.52 6.15 3.66
N PHE A 53 2.99 6.47 2.47
CA PHE A 53 3.33 5.78 1.21
C PHE A 53 4.81 5.95 0.86
N LEU A 54 5.35 7.16 1.01
CA LEU A 54 6.77 7.44 0.79
C LEU A 54 7.65 6.69 1.79
N THR A 55 7.29 6.71 3.08
CA THR A 55 8.04 5.98 4.12
C THR A 55 8.08 4.48 3.82
N PHE A 56 6.94 3.88 3.46
CA PHE A 56 6.89 2.48 3.08
C PHE A 56 7.69 2.21 1.80
N PHE A 57 7.59 3.10 0.81
CA PHE A 57 8.36 2.98 -0.43
C PHE A 57 9.86 2.98 -0.18
N ILE A 58 10.40 3.77 0.75
CA ILE A 58 11.83 3.75 1.09
C ILE A 58 12.26 2.34 1.52
N TRP A 59 11.44 1.65 2.31
CA TRP A 59 11.69 0.25 2.68
C TRP A 59 11.62 -0.69 1.48
N VAL A 60 10.66 -0.49 0.56
CA VAL A 60 10.57 -1.26 -0.69
C VAL A 60 11.81 -1.05 -1.56
N ALA A 61 12.25 0.20 -1.73
CA ALA A 61 13.42 0.56 -2.51
C ALA A 61 14.71 -0.03 -1.92
N TYR A 62 14.81 -0.12 -0.59
CA TYR A 62 15.89 -0.84 0.08
C TYR A 62 15.88 -2.35 -0.23
N LYS A 63 14.70 -2.96 -0.27
CA LYS A 63 14.49 -4.40 -0.51
C LYS A 63 14.70 -4.79 -1.98
N GLU A 64 14.36 -3.92 -2.92
CA GLU A 64 14.53 -4.19 -4.35
C GLU A 64 15.98 -4.01 -4.79
N ASN A 65 16.51 -4.98 -5.53
CA ASN A 65 17.88 -4.91 -6.07
C ASN A 65 17.96 -4.18 -7.43
N SER A 66 16.80 -3.87 -8.03
CA SER A 66 16.72 -3.28 -9.37
C SER A 66 16.03 -1.94 -9.29
N PHE A 67 16.72 -0.90 -9.76
CA PHE A 67 16.16 0.45 -9.85
C PHE A 67 14.85 0.48 -10.64
N ALA A 68 14.77 -0.26 -11.75
CA ALA A 68 13.54 -0.36 -12.54
C ALA A 68 12.37 -0.93 -11.73
N ARG A 69 12.60 -2.00 -10.95
CA ARG A 69 11.56 -2.56 -10.06
C ARG A 69 11.16 -1.58 -8.97
N SER A 70 12.12 -0.86 -8.38
CA SER A 70 11.81 0.19 -7.41
C SER A 70 10.94 1.28 -8.02
N VAL A 71 11.25 1.75 -9.23
CA VAL A 71 10.43 2.77 -9.92
C VAL A 71 9.02 2.25 -10.21
N VAL A 72 8.86 0.99 -10.64
CA VAL A 72 7.54 0.39 -10.83
C VAL A 72 6.76 0.38 -9.51
N TRP A 73 7.38 -0.06 -8.41
CA TRP A 73 6.72 -0.06 -7.10
C TRP A 73 6.40 1.35 -6.59
N PHE A 74 7.26 2.33 -6.84
CA PHE A 74 6.97 3.73 -6.54
C PHE A 74 5.67 4.18 -7.21
N VAL A 75 5.57 3.97 -8.52
CA VAL A 75 4.37 4.34 -9.30
C VAL A 75 3.14 3.60 -8.78
N LEU A 76 3.25 2.29 -8.55
CA LEU A 76 2.12 1.50 -8.02
C LEU A 76 1.67 1.99 -6.64
N ILE A 77 2.59 2.31 -5.74
CA ILE A 77 2.27 2.79 -4.40
C ILE A 77 1.64 4.18 -4.46
N MET A 78 2.15 5.09 -5.30
CA MET A 78 1.58 6.44 -5.41
C MET A 78 0.19 6.46 -6.06
N LEU A 79 -0.12 5.49 -6.93
CA LEU A 79 -1.42 5.40 -7.61
C LEU A 79 -2.45 4.54 -6.86
N LEU A 80 -2.03 3.41 -6.29
CA LEU A 80 -2.93 2.43 -5.66
C LEU A 80 -2.87 2.46 -4.12
N GLY A 81 -1.93 3.19 -3.53
CA GLY A 81 -1.76 3.33 -2.09
C GLY A 81 -1.67 1.99 -1.38
N ASN A 82 -2.57 1.79 -0.41
CA ASN A 82 -2.61 0.59 0.43
C ASN A 82 -2.78 -0.72 -0.35
N ILE A 83 -3.43 -0.71 -1.52
CA ILE A 83 -3.57 -1.93 -2.34
C ILE A 83 -2.19 -2.41 -2.82
N ALA A 84 -1.36 -1.50 -3.32
CA ALA A 84 -0.01 -1.82 -3.76
C ALA A 84 0.91 -2.20 -2.59
N MET A 85 0.83 -1.48 -1.47
CA MET A 85 1.65 -1.77 -0.29
C MET A 85 1.32 -3.15 0.31
N ALA A 86 0.03 -3.47 0.44
CA ALA A 86 -0.41 -4.78 0.91
C ALA A 86 -0.02 -5.89 -0.07
N SER A 87 -0.13 -5.65 -1.38
CA SER A 87 0.32 -6.59 -2.41
C SER A 87 1.83 -6.86 -2.32
N TYR A 88 2.64 -5.82 -2.13
CA TYR A 88 4.08 -5.96 -1.95
C TYR A 88 4.42 -6.79 -0.71
N ALA A 89 3.81 -6.45 0.43
CA ALA A 89 4.01 -7.18 1.67
C ALA A 89 3.61 -8.65 1.52
N LEU A 90 2.49 -8.93 0.85
CA LEU A 90 2.01 -10.27 0.58
C LEU A 90 2.98 -11.06 -0.30
N ILE A 91 3.53 -10.45 -1.35
CA ILE A 91 4.58 -11.05 -2.19
C ILE A 91 5.79 -11.43 -1.34
N GLN A 92 6.27 -10.55 -0.45
CA GLN A 92 7.42 -10.85 0.42
C GLN A 92 7.09 -11.97 1.43
N LEU A 93 5.87 -11.98 1.98
CA LEU A 93 5.41 -13.02 2.91
C LEU A 93 5.26 -14.39 2.25
N PHE A 94 4.92 -14.47 0.96
CA PHE A 94 4.82 -15.74 0.22
C PHE A 94 6.16 -16.28 -0.28
N LYS A 95 7.23 -15.46 -0.30
CA LYS A 95 8.59 -15.92 -0.61
C LYS A 95 9.23 -16.77 0.50
N VAL A 96 8.67 -16.76 1.70
CA VAL A 96 9.20 -17.48 2.87
C VAL A 96 8.22 -18.53 3.35
N ASP A 97 8.72 -19.55 4.05
CA ASP A 97 7.86 -20.56 4.68
C ASP A 97 6.98 -19.99 5.79
N ALA A 98 5.83 -20.61 6.03
CA ALA A 98 4.90 -20.18 7.07
C ALA A 98 5.48 -20.28 8.50
N SER A 99 6.49 -21.13 8.68
CA SER A 99 7.26 -21.32 9.91
C SER A 99 8.50 -20.41 10.00
N ALA A 100 8.84 -19.66 8.94
CA ALA A 100 10.02 -18.81 8.94
C ALA A 100 9.88 -17.62 9.91
N SER A 101 11.03 -17.12 10.38
CA SER A 101 11.11 -15.92 11.21
C SER A 101 10.74 -14.66 10.41
N LEU A 102 10.05 -13.70 11.02
CA LEU A 102 9.70 -12.43 10.38
C LEU A 102 10.91 -11.62 9.90
N ARG A 103 12.07 -11.85 10.51
CA ARG A 103 13.31 -11.19 10.13
C ARG A 103 13.67 -11.46 8.67
N SER A 104 13.37 -12.63 8.13
CA SER A 104 13.65 -12.97 6.72
C SER A 104 12.81 -12.14 5.73
N VAL A 105 11.65 -11.66 6.18
CA VAL A 105 10.75 -10.82 5.38
C VAL A 105 11.19 -9.35 5.45
N LEU A 106 11.52 -8.87 6.66
CA LEU A 106 11.82 -7.46 6.92
C LEU A 106 13.18 -7.01 6.40
N VAL A 107 14.20 -7.86 6.57
CA VAL A 107 15.58 -7.55 6.19
C VAL A 107 15.81 -7.94 4.74
N ARG A 108 16.67 -7.22 4.03
CA ARG A 108 17.15 -7.64 2.72
C ARG A 108 17.97 -8.92 2.89
N SER A 109 17.51 -10.00 2.27
CA SER A 109 18.21 -11.29 2.16
C SER A 109 19.30 -11.21 1.11
#